data_AF-A0A0F9KBW0-F1
#
_entry.id   AF-A0A0F9KBW0-F1
#
_cell.length_a   1.000
_cell.length_b   1.000
_cell.length_c   1.000
_cell.angle_alpha   90.00
_cell.angle_beta   90.00
_cell.angle_gamma   90.00
#
_symmetry.space_group_name_H-M   'P 1'
#
loop_
_entity.id
_entity.type
_entity.pdbx_description
1 polymer ?
#
loop_
_entity_poly.entity_id
_entity_poly.type
_entity_poly.pdbx_seq_one_letter_code
_entity_poly.pdbx_strand_id
1 'polypeptide(L)'
;MAITYEVNSTTINAGIQATWPPIITGQNADATQKINTTWYEHLWRCDTMEMAEWEVLEPLKGSAFTELKTTDQDTPNSGNTYSTGRVMDVTGRQVGRRMVNVIARFLVEVTS
;
A
#
# COMPACT_ATOMS: atom_id res chain seq x y z
N MET A 1 -8.45 -10.31 -14.54
CA MET A 1 -9.00 -8.96 -14.32
C MET A 1 -7.84 -8.04 -13.97
N ALA A 2 -7.88 -6.77 -14.37
CA ALA A 2 -6.85 -5.82 -13.96
C ALA A 2 -7.02 -5.50 -12.47
N ILE A 3 -5.94 -5.55 -11.68
CA ILE A 3 -5.97 -5.14 -10.28
C ILE A 3 -6.05 -3.61 -10.23
N THR A 4 -7.04 -3.08 -9.51
CA THR A 4 -7.24 -1.65 -9.33
C THR A 4 -7.00 -1.28 -7.88
N TYR A 5 -6.33 -0.14 -7.66
CA TYR A 5 -6.09 0.42 -6.34
C TYR A 5 -6.64 1.84 -6.27
N GLU A 6 -7.22 2.19 -5.13
CA GLU A 6 -7.70 3.55 -4.86
C GLU A 6 -7.24 4.03 -3.48
N VAL A 7 -6.88 5.31 -3.37
CA VAL A 7 -6.61 5.98 -2.10
C VAL A 7 -7.49 7.22 -2.02
N ASN A 8 -8.25 7.37 -0.93
CA ASN A 8 -9.17 8.49 -0.71
C ASN A 8 -10.08 8.74 -1.93
N SER A 9 -10.66 7.67 -2.48
CA SER A 9 -11.51 7.69 -3.68
C SER A 9 -10.81 8.13 -4.98
N THR A 10 -9.48 8.22 -4.99
CA THR A 10 -8.69 8.46 -6.20
C THR A 10 -8.10 7.15 -6.70
N THR A 11 -8.50 6.73 -7.90
CA THR A 11 -7.94 5.55 -8.57
C THR A 11 -6.50 5.80 -9.01
N ILE A 12 -5.61 4.86 -8.71
CA ILE A 12 -4.19 4.88 -9.12
C ILE A 12 -3.98 3.84 -10.22
N ASN A 13 -3.71 4.29 -11.44
CA ASN A 13 -3.55 3.48 -12.65
C ASN A 13 -2.07 3.34 -13.05
N ALA A 14 -1.20 3.02 -12.09
CA ALA A 14 0.25 3.00 -12.27
C ALA A 14 0.84 1.60 -12.53
N GLY A 15 0.03 0.59 -12.90
CA GLY A 15 0.52 -0.78 -13.09
C GLY A 15 1.14 -1.35 -11.81
N ILE A 16 0.45 -1.20 -10.69
CA ILE A 16 0.96 -1.51 -9.35
C ILE A 16 1.25 -3.02 -9.21
N GLN A 17 2.49 -3.34 -8.84
CA GLN A 17 2.86 -4.61 -8.23
C GLN A 17 2.80 -4.44 -6.72
N ALA A 18 1.81 -5.07 -6.08
CA ALA A 18 1.64 -4.97 -4.65
C ALA A 18 2.15 -6.20 -3.91
N THR A 19 2.56 -6.00 -2.66
CA THR A 19 2.88 -7.08 -1.73
C THR A 19 2.37 -6.75 -0.34
N TRP A 20 2.09 -7.80 0.44
CA TRP A 20 1.54 -7.72 1.80
C TRP A 20 2.48 -8.40 2.80
N PRO A 21 3.69 -7.85 3.05
CA PRO A 21 4.61 -8.47 3.98
C PRO A 21 4.04 -8.49 5.41
N PRO A 22 4.17 -9.62 6.13
CA PRO A 22 3.75 -9.70 7.52
C PRO A 22 4.65 -8.85 8.41
N ILE A 23 4.07 -8.21 9.43
CA ILE A 23 4.84 -7.50 10.44
C ILE A 23 5.28 -8.48 11.52
N ILE A 24 6.59 -8.69 11.66
CA ILE A 24 7.16 -9.55 12.72
C ILE A 24 7.23 -8.74 14.01
N THR A 25 6.54 -9.21 15.05
CA THR A 25 6.45 -8.54 16.36
C THR A 25 7.32 -9.19 17.43
N GLY A 26 7.91 -10.35 17.12
CA GLY A 26 8.77 -11.10 18.03
C GLY A 26 8.91 -12.55 17.60
N GLN A 27 9.13 -13.41 18.59
CA GLN A 27 9.31 -14.85 18.40
C GLN A 27 8.42 -15.62 19.39
N ASN A 28 7.82 -16.71 18.93
CA ASN A 28 7.07 -17.65 19.77
C ASN A 28 8.03 -18.55 20.56
N ALA A 29 7.50 -19.27 21.55
CA ALA A 29 8.29 -20.19 22.38
C ALA A 29 8.90 -21.36 21.60
N ASP A 30 8.33 -21.72 20.45
CA ASP A 30 8.80 -22.76 19.53
C ASP A 30 9.81 -22.24 18.49
N ALA A 31 10.35 -21.04 18.70
CA ALA A 31 11.26 -20.32 17.82
C ALA A 31 10.67 -19.84 16.47
N THR A 32 9.36 -19.98 16.23
CA THR A 32 8.71 -19.41 15.04
C THR A 32 8.50 -17.90 15.17
N GLN A 33 8.37 -17.20 14.04
CA GLN A 33 8.11 -15.75 14.04
C GLN A 33 6.69 -15.45 14.55
N LYS A 34 6.58 -14.49 15.48
CA LYS A 34 5.28 -13.97 15.94
C LYS A 34 4.83 -12.86 14.99
N ILE A 35 3.79 -13.12 14.23
CA ILE A 35 3.26 -12.21 13.19
C ILE A 35 2.13 -11.36 13.76
N ASN A 36 2.11 -10.07 13.40
CA ASN A 36 0.97 -9.19 13.66
C ASN A 36 -0.21 -9.60 12.77
N THR A 37 -1.37 -9.85 13.39
CA THR A 37 -2.59 -10.23 12.68
C THR A 37 -3.56 -9.07 12.51
N THR A 38 -3.25 -7.89 13.06
CA THR A 38 -4.11 -6.69 13.02
C THR A 38 -3.56 -5.63 12.08
N TRP A 39 -2.23 -5.46 12.04
CA TRP A 39 -1.58 -4.47 11.19
C TRP A 39 -0.67 -5.13 10.17
N TYR A 40 -0.80 -4.72 8.92
CA TYR A 40 -0.01 -5.21 7.79
C TYR A 40 0.70 -4.04 7.10
N GLU A 41 1.91 -4.32 6.61
CA GLU A 41 2.52 -3.45 5.63
C GLU A 41 1.93 -3.75 4.26
N HIS A 42 1.66 -2.70 3.50
CA HIS A 42 1.27 -2.81 2.11
C HIS A 42 2.28 -2.02 1.27
N LEU A 43 2.93 -2.71 0.34
CA LEU A 43 3.98 -2.11 -0.48
C LEU A 43 3.54 -2.13 -1.94
N TRP A 44 3.43 -0.94 -2.53
CA TRP A 44 3.19 -0.75 -3.96
C TRP A 44 4.51 -0.45 -4.64
N ARG A 45 4.81 -1.19 -5.70
CA ARG A 45 5.90 -0.91 -6.62
C ARG A 45 5.32 -0.64 -7.99
N CYS A 46 5.70 0.48 -8.58
CA CYS A 46 5.25 0.89 -9.91
C CYS A 46 6.48 1.27 -10.72
N ASP A 47 6.70 0.64 -11.86
CA ASP A 47 7.81 0.98 -12.75
C ASP A 47 7.66 2.42 -13.27
N THR A 48 6.42 2.81 -13.57
CA THR A 48 6.04 4.14 -14.07
C THR A 48 4.71 4.58 -13.51
N MET A 49 4.60 5.86 -13.17
CA MET A 49 3.39 6.51 -12.67
C MET A 49 3.26 7.89 -13.32
N GLU A 50 2.04 8.27 -13.68
CA GLU A 50 1.78 9.60 -14.22
C GLU A 50 1.90 10.65 -13.09
N MET A 51 2.39 11.85 -13.41
CA MET A 51 2.62 12.89 -12.38
C MET A 51 1.36 13.24 -11.59
N ALA A 52 0.18 13.20 -12.23
CA ALA A 52 -1.09 13.47 -11.56
C ALA A 52 -1.42 12.47 -10.44
N GLU A 53 -1.04 11.20 -10.60
CA GLU A 53 -1.25 10.16 -9.59
C GLU A 53 -0.23 10.30 -8.46
N TRP A 54 1.01 10.64 -8.81
CA TRP A 54 2.05 10.96 -7.83
C TRP A 54 1.66 12.15 -6.96
N GLU A 55 1.13 13.21 -7.55
CA GLU A 55 0.66 14.42 -6.85
C GLU A 55 -0.52 14.14 -5.90
N VAL A 56 -1.20 13.00 -6.04
CA VAL A 56 -2.19 12.53 -5.06
C VAL A 56 -1.51 11.79 -3.90
N LEU A 57 -0.54 10.91 -4.18
CA LEU A 57 0.09 10.05 -3.18
C LEU A 57 1.15 10.76 -2.34
N GLU A 58 2.01 11.55 -2.97
CA GLU A 58 3.16 12.18 -2.30
C GLU A 58 2.75 13.07 -1.12
N PRO A 59 1.73 13.93 -1.22
CA PRO A 59 1.31 14.78 -0.11
C PRO A 59 0.73 13.99 1.08
N LEU A 60 0.27 12.75 0.83
CA LEU A 60 -0.24 11.87 1.88
C LEU A 60 0.87 11.23 2.70
N LYS A 61 2.14 11.35 2.29
CA LYS A 61 3.29 10.79 3.01
C LYS A 61 3.28 11.26 4.47
N GLY A 62 3.33 10.29 5.38
CA GLY A 62 3.25 10.52 6.82
C GLY A 62 1.86 10.86 7.32
N SER A 63 0.81 10.79 6.51
CA SER A 63 -0.57 11.12 6.88
C SER A 63 -1.46 9.88 6.88
N ALA A 64 -2.52 9.93 7.68
CA ALA A 64 -3.57 8.92 7.65
C ALA A 64 -4.34 9.03 6.32
N PHE A 65 -4.71 7.90 5.73
CA PHE A 65 -5.68 7.87 4.65
C PHE A 65 -7.08 7.64 5.24
N THR A 66 -8.12 8.10 4.55
CA THR A 66 -9.51 7.82 4.94
C THR A 66 -9.99 6.50 4.38
N GLU A 67 -9.48 6.12 3.21
CA GLU A 67 -9.87 4.90 2.54
C GLU A 67 -8.74 4.40 1.62
N LEU A 68 -8.45 3.09 1.66
CA LEU A 68 -7.68 2.40 0.65
C LEU A 68 -8.51 1.23 0.12
N LYS A 69 -8.72 1.18 -1.21
CA LYS A 69 -9.44 0.09 -1.87
C LYS A 69 -8.51 -0.68 -2.78
N THR A 70 -8.74 -1.98 -2.87
CA THR A 70 -8.02 -2.86 -3.80
C THR A 70 -8.93 -3.96 -4.34
N THR A 71 -8.76 -4.33 -5.60
CA THR A 71 -9.36 -5.54 -6.17
C THR A 71 -8.39 -6.72 -6.17
N ASP A 72 -7.25 -6.59 -5.48
CA ASP A 72 -6.26 -7.65 -5.31
C ASP A 72 -6.86 -8.82 -4.51
N GLN A 73 -6.70 -10.03 -5.04
CA GLN A 73 -7.24 -11.24 -4.41
C GLN A 73 -6.38 -11.71 -3.25
N ASP A 74 -5.12 -11.29 -3.19
CA ASP A 74 -4.17 -11.65 -2.14
C ASP A 74 -4.23 -10.69 -0.93
N THR A 75 -5.29 -9.89 -0.85
CA THR A 75 -5.55 -8.98 0.28
C THR A 75 -5.72 -9.77 1.59
N PRO A 76 -5.02 -9.41 2.69
CA PRO A 76 -5.19 -10.06 4.00
C PRO A 76 -6.49 -9.66 4.73
N ASN A 77 -7.26 -8.73 4.17
CA ASN A 77 -8.51 -8.26 4.76
C ASN A 77 -9.71 -9.06 4.26
N SER A 78 -10.73 -9.25 5.11
CA SER A 78 -11.97 -9.96 4.74
C SER A 78 -12.78 -9.27 3.63
N GLY A 79 -12.46 -8.01 3.31
CA GLY A 79 -13.00 -7.28 2.18
C GLY A 79 -11.96 -6.44 1.44
N ASN A 80 -12.45 -5.68 0.47
CA ASN A 80 -11.62 -4.93 -0.49
C ASN A 80 -11.31 -3.49 -0.05
N THR A 81 -11.62 -3.14 1.18
CA THR A 81 -11.55 -1.76 1.67
C THR A 81 -10.92 -1.71 3.06
N TYR A 82 -9.97 -0.81 3.21
CA TYR A 82 -9.27 -0.49 4.43
C TYR A 82 -9.68 0.92 4.85
N SER A 83 -10.28 1.05 6.02
CA SER A 83 -10.73 2.33 6.58
C SER A 83 -9.74 2.96 7.55
N THR A 84 -8.76 2.19 8.02
CA THR A 84 -7.75 2.65 8.97
C THR A 84 -6.36 2.35 8.43
N GLY A 85 -5.53 3.39 8.36
CA GLY A 85 -4.11 3.23 8.07
C GLY A 85 -3.40 4.54 7.78
N ARG A 86 -2.15 4.42 7.38
CA ARG A 86 -1.25 5.54 7.14
C ARG A 86 -0.39 5.29 5.92
N VAL A 87 -0.18 6.32 5.10
CA VAL A 87 0.86 6.30 4.09
C VAL A 87 2.18 6.58 4.80
N MET A 88 3.04 5.58 4.89
CA MET A 88 4.30 5.67 5.64
C MET A 88 5.36 6.40 4.82
N ASP A 89 5.46 6.07 3.54
CA ASP A 89 6.45 6.64 2.65
C ASP A 89 6.00 6.56 1.20
N VAL A 90 6.43 7.53 0.39
CA VAL A 90 6.24 7.54 -1.05
C VAL A 90 7.55 8.06 -1.65
N THR A 91 8.18 7.24 -2.47
CA THR A 91 9.47 7.54 -3.10
C THR A 91 9.41 7.24 -4.58
N GLY A 92 10.22 7.93 -5.37
CA GLY A 92 10.25 7.76 -6.82
C GLY A 92 11.25 8.74 -7.43
N ARG A 93 11.46 8.64 -8.74
CA ARG A 93 12.34 9.54 -9.48
C ARG A 93 11.60 10.18 -10.64
N GLN A 94 11.66 11.50 -10.73
CA GLN A 94 11.11 12.21 -11.89
C GLN A 94 11.99 11.98 -13.13
N VAL A 95 11.37 11.56 -14.23
CA VAL A 95 11.98 11.45 -15.57
C VAL A 95 11.01 12.05 -16.58
N GLY A 96 11.31 13.26 -17.05
CA GLY A 96 10.41 14.00 -17.94
C GLY A 96 9.08 14.32 -17.25
N ARG A 97 7.98 13.81 -17.82
CA ARG A 97 6.60 14.02 -17.34
C ARG A 97 6.06 12.88 -16.49
N ARG A 98 6.92 11.95 -16.06
CA ARG A 98 6.52 10.75 -15.29
C ARG A 98 7.40 10.57 -14.07
N MET A 99 6.85 9.86 -13.10
CA MET A 99 7.61 9.28 -12.00
C MET A 99 7.95 7.84 -12.34
N VAL A 100 9.19 7.43 -12.10
CA VAL A 100 9.66 6.07 -12.34
C VAL A 100 10.19 5.44 -11.05
N ASN A 101 10.14 4.11 -10.98
CA ASN A 101 10.52 3.32 -9.81
C ASN A 101 9.83 3.82 -8.53
N VAL A 102 8.52 4.05 -8.62
CA VAL A 102 7.72 4.53 -7.51
C VAL A 102 7.51 3.41 -6.50
N ILE A 103 7.79 3.72 -5.24
CA ILE A 103 7.53 2.84 -4.11
C ILE A 103 6.67 3.60 -3.11
N ALA A 104 5.44 3.15 -2.91
CA ALA A 104 4.55 3.64 -1.86
C ALA A 104 4.39 2.55 -0.80
N ARG A 105 4.57 2.92 0.46
CA ARG A 105 4.46 2.02 1.61
C ARG A 105 3.34 2.52 2.50
N PHE A 106 2.44 1.62 2.85
CA PHE A 106 1.31 1.87 3.72
C PHE A 106 1.40 0.95 4.93
N LEU A 107 0.87 1.42 6.04
CA LEU A 107 0.56 0.62 7.21
C LEU A 107 -0.96 0.59 7.34
N VAL A 108 -1.57 -0.58 7.25
CA VAL A 108 -3.03 -0.72 7.22
C VAL A 108 -3.51 -1.66 8.32
N GLU A 109 -4.68 -1.37 8.87
CA GLU A 109 -5.38 -2.26 9.80
C GLU A 109 -6.25 -3.23 9.00
N VAL A 110 -6.16 -4.53 9.30
CA VAL A 110 -7.02 -5.56 8.72
C VAL A 110 -8.13 -5.93 9.69
N THR A 111 -9.30 -6.20 9.14
CA THR A 111 -10.40 -6.85 9.86
C THR A 111 -10.51 -8.27 9.34
N SER A 112 -9.97 -9.21 10.11
CA SER A 112 -10.05 -10.66 9.88
C SER A 112 -11.38 -11.24 10.34
#